data_AF-A0A328RY66-F1
#
_entry.id   AF-A0A328RY66-F1
#
_cell.length_a   1.000
_cell.length_b   1.000
_cell.length_c   1.000
_cell.angle_alpha   90.00
_cell.angle_beta   90.00
_cell.angle_gamma   90.00
#
_symmetry.space_group_name_H-M   'P 1'
#
loop_
_entity.id
_entity.type
_entity.pdbx_description
1 polymer ?
#
loop_
_entity_poly.entity_id
_entity_poly.type
_entity_poly.pdbx_seq_one_letter_code
_entity_poly.pdbx_strand_id
1 'polypeptide(L)'
;MCAKHTMRVLSGMQPKQVDDMITEYHLNMLQTDKGILLFEGELEDLRRASKHVVDVTLPPGPTVSEIKETVDKFNIELKQSDDGPQFHGTLYDINDAVNYLVDLMKERLDF
;
A
#
# COMPACT_ATOMS: atom_id res chain seq x y z
N MET A 1 -6.55 27.04 -12.04
CA MET A 1 -5.36 26.23 -11.70
C MET A 1 -5.91 25.01 -10.97
N CYS A 2 -5.83 23.81 -11.56
CA CYS A 2 -6.21 22.60 -10.85
C CYS A 2 -5.19 22.34 -9.73
N ALA A 3 -5.67 22.04 -8.53
CA ALA A 3 -4.80 21.77 -7.39
C ALA A 3 -4.27 20.35 -7.54
N LYS A 4 -2.94 20.20 -7.55
CA LYS A 4 -2.30 18.90 -7.51
C LYS A 4 -2.33 18.34 -6.09
N HIS A 5 -2.73 17.09 -5.97
CA HIS A 5 -2.83 16.38 -4.69
C HIS A 5 -1.84 15.23 -4.69
N THR A 6 -1.61 14.63 -3.51
CA THR A 6 -0.68 13.51 -3.37
C THR A 6 -1.31 12.33 -2.64
N MET A 7 -0.81 11.13 -2.97
CA MET A 7 -1.15 9.86 -2.32
C MET A 7 0.12 9.06 -2.12
N ARG A 8 0.25 8.31 -1.03
CA ARG A 8 1.47 7.55 -0.74
C ARG A 8 1.60 6.34 -1.67
N VAL A 9 2.81 6.09 -2.17
CA VAL A 9 3.16 4.80 -2.76
C VAL A 9 3.46 3.84 -1.61
N LEU A 10 2.76 2.71 -1.53
CA LEU A 10 2.94 1.78 -0.41
C LEU A 10 4.27 1.04 -0.51
N SER A 11 4.99 0.98 0.60
CA SER A 11 6.19 0.18 0.71
C SER A 11 5.83 -1.30 0.54
N GLY A 12 6.56 -2.00 -0.34
CA GLY A 12 6.26 -3.40 -0.71
C GLY A 12 5.48 -3.54 -2.02
N MET A 13 5.04 -2.44 -2.65
CA MET A 13 4.58 -2.49 -4.05
C MET A 13 5.74 -2.79 -4.99
N GLN A 14 5.47 -3.62 -5.99
CA GLN A 14 6.47 -3.92 -7.03
C GLN A 14 6.62 -2.75 -8.01
N PRO A 15 7.84 -2.43 -8.50
CA PRO A 15 8.06 -1.30 -9.40
C PRO A 15 7.14 -1.29 -10.62
N LYS A 16 6.89 -2.46 -11.22
CA LYS A 16 5.97 -2.59 -12.36
C LYS A 16 4.54 -2.14 -12.04
N GLN A 17 4.02 -2.47 -10.85
CA GLN A 17 2.68 -2.03 -10.44
C GLN A 17 2.62 -0.51 -10.30
N VAL A 18 3.69 0.11 -9.80
CA VAL A 18 3.79 1.56 -9.67
C VAL A 18 3.77 2.21 -11.06
N ASP A 19 4.55 1.69 -12.01
CA ASP A 19 4.60 2.18 -13.39
C ASP A 19 3.25 2.02 -14.12
N ASP A 20 2.58 0.89 -13.91
CA ASP A 20 1.25 0.61 -14.47
C ASP A 20 0.23 1.63 -13.95
N MET A 21 0.23 1.92 -12.65
CA MET A 21 -0.68 2.93 -12.05
C MET A 21 -0.38 4.35 -12.51
N ILE A 22 0.90 4.73 -12.65
CA ILE A 22 1.32 6.03 -13.20
C ILE A 22 0.72 6.21 -14.60
N THR A 23 0.82 5.17 -15.43
CA THR A 23 0.35 5.19 -16.81
C THR A 23 -1.18 5.21 -16.90
N GLU A 24 -1.86 4.33 -16.15
CA GLU A 24 -3.32 4.18 -16.20
C GLU A 24 -4.06 5.42 -15.69
N TYR A 25 -3.55 6.05 -14.64
CA TYR A 25 -4.21 7.15 -13.95
C TYR A 25 -3.54 8.50 -14.19
N HIS A 26 -2.61 8.61 -15.14
CA HIS A 26 -1.90 9.85 -15.49
C HIS A 26 -1.26 10.55 -14.28
N LEU A 27 -0.67 9.75 -13.38
CA LEU A 27 -0.03 10.25 -12.17
C LEU A 27 1.43 10.59 -12.45
N ASN A 28 2.04 11.35 -11.54
CA ASN A 28 3.48 11.55 -11.50
C ASN A 28 4.03 10.92 -10.21
N MET A 29 5.32 10.57 -10.21
CA MET A 29 6.01 10.15 -8.99
C MET A 29 6.80 11.31 -8.41
N LEU A 30 6.63 11.57 -7.11
CA LEU A 30 7.43 12.50 -6.33
C LEU A 30 8.19 11.75 -5.25
N GLN A 31 9.41 12.21 -4.96
CA GLN A 31 10.17 11.75 -3.81
C GLN A 31 10.40 12.93 -2.86
N THR A 32 10.03 12.75 -1.61
CA THR A 32 10.32 13.74 -0.55
C THR A 32 11.80 13.72 -0.17
N ASP A 33 12.26 14.76 0.52
CA ASP A 33 13.60 14.85 1.12
C ASP A 33 13.92 13.70 2.10
N LYS A 34 12.89 13.11 2.71
CA LYS A 34 12.98 11.93 3.58
C LYS A 34 12.95 10.59 2.82
N GLY A 35 12.95 10.62 1.50
CA GLY A 35 12.92 9.43 0.65
C GLY A 35 11.54 8.79 0.48
N ILE A 36 10.46 9.39 1.00
CA ILE A 36 9.09 8.88 0.83
C ILE A 36 8.65 9.11 -0.62
N LEU A 37 8.15 8.06 -1.27
CA LEU A 37 7.57 8.11 -2.61
C LEU A 37 6.06 8.40 -2.55
N LEU A 38 5.61 9.32 -3.41
CA LEU A 38 4.23 9.77 -3.52
C LEU A 38 3.79 9.74 -4.98
N PHE A 39 2.55 9.36 -5.23
CA PHE A 39 1.85 9.72 -6.46
C PHE A 39 1.37 11.16 -6.36
N GLU A 40 1.50 11.94 -7.45
CA GLU A 40 0.95 13.29 -7.61
C GLU A 40 0.02 13.33 -8.83
N GLY A 41 -1.18 13.88 -8.67
CA GLY A 41 -2.14 14.01 -9.76
C GLY A 41 -3.35 14.85 -9.41
N GLU A 42 -4.33 14.84 -10.31
CA GLU A 42 -5.66 15.40 -10.06
C GLU A 42 -6.41 14.57 -9.01
N LEU A 43 -7.29 15.21 -8.25
CA LEU A 43 -8.03 14.54 -7.17
C LEU A 43 -8.87 13.34 -7.68
N GLU A 44 -9.47 13.48 -8.86
CA GLU A 44 -10.29 12.41 -9.46
C GLU A 44 -9.44 11.21 -9.89
N ASP A 45 -8.26 11.45 -10.45
CA ASP A 45 -7.35 10.38 -10.85
C ASP A 45 -6.78 9.64 -9.65
N LEU A 46 -6.39 10.35 -8.59
CA LEU A 46 -5.97 9.73 -7.33
C LEU A 46 -7.10 8.93 -6.67
N ARG A 47 -8.34 9.43 -6.74
CA ARG A 47 -9.52 8.68 -6.26
C ARG A 47 -9.74 7.40 -7.04
N ARG A 48 -9.52 7.41 -8.35
CA ARG A 48 -9.59 6.19 -9.18
C ARG A 48 -8.44 5.25 -8.84
N ALA A 49 -7.22 5.76 -8.76
CA ALA A 49 -6.02 5.00 -8.40
C ALA A 49 -6.13 4.35 -7.00
N SER A 50 -6.78 5.01 -6.03
CA SER A 50 -7.00 4.43 -4.69
C SER A 50 -7.82 3.13 -4.69
N LYS A 51 -8.59 2.88 -5.76
CA LYS A 51 -9.40 1.67 -5.95
C LYS A 51 -8.71 0.63 -6.81
N HIS A 52 -7.52 0.93 -7.34
CA HIS A 52 -6.73 -0.02 -8.13
C HIS A 52 -6.31 -1.19 -7.23
N VAL A 53 -6.40 -2.40 -7.76
CA VAL A 53 -6.02 -3.59 -7.02
C VAL A 53 -4.50 -3.77 -7.09
N VAL A 54 -3.87 -3.90 -5.94
CA VAL A 54 -2.41 -4.00 -5.79
C VAL A 54 -2.03 -5.23 -4.98
N ASP A 55 -0.82 -5.72 -5.21
CA ASP A 55 -0.14 -6.71 -4.39
C ASP A 55 1.01 -6.02 -3.63
N VAL A 56 0.98 -6.08 -2.29
CA VAL A 56 1.98 -5.46 -1.40
C VAL A 56 2.67 -6.53 -0.57
N THR A 57 3.97 -6.68 -0.76
CA THR A 57 4.81 -7.58 0.06
C THR A 57 4.85 -7.10 1.51
N LEU A 58 4.54 -8.01 2.43
CA LEU A 58 4.50 -7.71 3.85
C LEU A 58 5.89 -7.37 4.40
N PRO A 59 5.98 -6.44 5.35
CA PRO A 59 7.22 -6.22 6.07
C PRO A 59 7.61 -7.49 6.85
N PRO A 60 8.91 -7.69 7.13
CA PRO A 60 9.34 -8.77 8.01
C PRO A 60 8.88 -8.52 9.46
N GLY A 61 8.67 -9.61 10.21
CA GLY A 61 8.35 -9.57 11.63
C GLY A 61 6.89 -9.79 12.07
N PRO A 62 5.83 -9.65 11.24
CA PRO A 62 4.50 -10.02 11.70
C PRO A 62 4.39 -11.53 11.89
N THR A 63 3.58 -11.94 12.87
CA THR A 63 3.26 -13.34 13.15
C THR A 63 2.11 -13.80 12.26
N VAL A 64 1.96 -15.11 12.09
CA VAL A 64 0.84 -15.68 11.32
C VAL A 64 -0.52 -15.26 11.89
N SER A 65 -0.65 -15.13 13.22
CA SER A 65 -1.87 -14.66 13.88
C SER A 65 -2.21 -13.21 13.53
N GLU A 66 -1.23 -12.30 13.56
CA GLU A 66 -1.42 -10.88 13.22
C GLU A 66 -1.79 -10.71 11.73
N ILE A 67 -1.14 -11.49 10.86
CA ILE A 67 -1.46 -11.51 9.41
C ILE A 67 -2.91 -11.95 9.21
N LYS A 68 -3.31 -13.06 9.84
CA LYS A 68 -4.67 -13.59 9.72
C LYS A 68 -5.70 -12.59 10.24
N GLU A 69 -5.46 -12.01 11.41
CA GLU A 69 -6.35 -11.00 12.00
C GLU A 69 -6.53 -9.79 11.07
N THR A 70 -5.44 -9.34 10.43
CA THR A 70 -5.48 -8.24 9.48
C THR A 70 -6.30 -8.59 8.24
N VAL A 71 -6.09 -9.78 7.69
CA VAL A 71 -6.86 -10.32 6.54
C VAL A 71 -8.36 -10.37 6.85
N ASP A 72 -8.72 -10.94 7.99
CA ASP A 72 -10.11 -11.09 8.43
C ASP A 72 -10.79 -9.73 8.66
N LYS A 73 -10.03 -8.72 9.12
CA LYS A 73 -10.56 -7.38 9.44
C LYS A 73 -10.84 -6.51 8.21
N PHE A 74 -9.94 -6.52 7.23
CA PHE A 74 -10.02 -5.63 6.07
C PHE A 74 -10.59 -6.31 4.82
N ASN A 75 -10.98 -7.59 4.90
CA ASN A 75 -11.50 -8.37 3.79
C ASN A 75 -10.58 -8.30 2.54
N ILE A 76 -9.29 -8.42 2.79
CA ILE A 76 -8.23 -8.49 1.78
C ILE A 76 -7.79 -9.95 1.62
N GLU A 77 -7.07 -10.26 0.55
CA GLU A 77 -6.53 -11.62 0.32
C GLU A 77 -5.05 -11.70 0.69
N LEU A 78 -4.60 -12.89 1.06
CA LEU A 78 -3.19 -13.20 1.25
C LEU A 78 -2.70 -14.08 0.10
N LYS A 79 -1.68 -13.61 -0.62
CA LYS A 79 -0.99 -14.35 -1.68
C LYS A 79 0.44 -14.70 -1.25
N GLN A 80 1.00 -15.70 -1.90
CA GLN A 80 2.43 -16.02 -1.81
C GLN A 80 3.13 -15.57 -3.09
N SER A 81 4.28 -14.93 -2.95
CA SER A 81 5.19 -14.63 -4.05
C SER A 81 6.61 -15.05 -3.69
N ASP A 82 7.52 -14.97 -4.67
CA ASP A 82 8.95 -15.29 -4.46
C ASP A 82 9.61 -14.34 -3.43
N ASP A 83 9.07 -13.13 -3.25
CA ASP A 83 9.57 -12.13 -2.28
C ASP A 83 8.94 -12.29 -0.89
N GLY A 84 7.99 -13.21 -0.73
CA GLY A 84 7.29 -13.51 0.52
C GLY A 84 5.77 -13.32 0.44
N PRO A 85 5.07 -13.33 1.59
CA PRO A 85 3.63 -13.13 1.63
C PRO A 85 3.25 -11.71 1.20
N GLN A 86 2.17 -11.61 0.44
CA GLN A 86 1.64 -10.36 -0.09
C GLN A 86 0.18 -10.18 0.30
N PHE A 87 -0.19 -8.98 0.72
CA PHE A 87 -1.59 -8.59 0.75
C PHE A 87 -2.06 -8.19 -0.65
N HIS A 88 -3.26 -8.65 -1.00
CA HIS A 88 -3.92 -8.38 -2.28
C HIS A 88 -5.28 -7.73 -2.04
N GLY A 89 -5.52 -6.58 -2.66
CA GLY A 89 -6.75 -5.81 -2.48
C GLY A 89 -6.64 -4.42 -3.09
N THR A 90 -7.62 -3.54 -2.86
CA THR A 90 -7.52 -2.16 -3.35
C THR A 90 -6.41 -1.41 -2.63
N LEU A 91 -5.74 -0.46 -3.29
CA LEU A 91 -4.68 0.36 -2.68
C LEU A 91 -5.15 0.99 -1.36
N TYR A 92 -6.40 1.44 -1.31
CA TYR A 92 -7.04 1.98 -0.12
C TYR A 92 -7.10 0.95 1.02
N ASP A 93 -7.70 -0.22 0.77
CA ASP A 93 -7.86 -1.27 1.80
C ASP A 93 -6.50 -1.81 2.27
N ILE A 94 -5.54 -1.92 1.35
CA ILE A 94 -4.19 -2.42 1.63
C ILE A 94 -3.40 -1.41 2.46
N ASN A 95 -3.56 -0.10 2.22
CA ASN A 95 -2.94 0.92 3.07
C ASN A 95 -3.44 0.80 4.51
N ASP A 96 -4.75 0.68 4.71
CA ASP A 96 -5.34 0.58 6.04
C ASP A 96 -4.93 -0.73 6.74
N ALA A 97 -4.89 -1.85 6.00
CA ALA A 97 -4.42 -3.14 6.49
C ALA A 97 -2.93 -3.12 6.92
N VAL A 98 -2.05 -2.52 6.11
CA VAL A 98 -0.62 -2.41 6.45
C VAL A 98 -0.41 -1.53 7.68
N ASN A 99 -1.12 -0.39 7.78
CA ASN A 99 -1.03 0.47 8.96
C ASN A 99 -1.48 -0.28 10.22
N TYR A 100 -2.60 -1.01 10.14
CA TYR A 100 -3.08 -1.84 11.24
C TYR A 100 -2.07 -2.92 11.65
N LEU A 101 -1.50 -3.65 10.68
CA LEU A 101 -0.52 -4.68 10.95
C LEU A 101 0.72 -4.12 11.63
N VAL A 102 1.21 -2.97 11.17
CA VAL A 102 2.35 -2.28 11.77
C VAL A 102 2.04 -1.83 13.19
N ASP A 103 0.82 -1.39 13.47
CA ASP A 103 0.42 -1.00 14.83
C ASP A 103 0.35 -2.21 15.77
N LEU A 104 -0.19 -3.35 15.33
CA LEU A 104 -0.11 -4.61 16.09
C LEU A 104 1.35 -5.01 16.41
N MET A 105 2.25 -4.86 15.43
CA MET A 105 3.66 -5.16 15.62
C MET A 105 4.34 -4.22 16.62
N LYS A 106 3.98 -2.93 16.64
CA LYS A 106 4.49 -1.96 17.63
C LYS A 106 4.00 -2.29 19.03
N GLU A 107 2.71 -2.58 19.19
CA GLU A 107 2.12 -2.93 20.49
C GLU A 107 2.80 -4.16 21.11
N ARG A 108 3.21 -5.13 20.29
CA ARG A 108 3.97 -6.30 20.74
C ARG A 108 5.38 -5.96 21.24
N LEU A 109 6.02 -4.94 20.67
CA LEU A 109 7.40 -4.54 20.99
C LEU A 109 7.49 -3.58 22.17
N ASP A 110 6.43 -2.84 22.48
CA ASP A 110 6.33 -1.94 23.64
C ASP A 110 6.08 -2.69 24.97
N PHE A 111 6.66 -3.90 25.12
CA PHE A 111 6.67 -4.72 26.34
C PHE A 111 8.03 -4.72 27.03
#